data_AF-A0A2K8VE43-F1
#
_entry.id   AF-A0A2K8VE43-F1
#
_cell.length_a   1.000
_cell.length_b   1.000
_cell.length_c   1.000
_cell.angle_alpha   90.00
_cell.angle_beta   90.00
_cell.angle_gamma   90.00
#
_symmetry.space_group_name_H-M   'P 1'
#
loop_
_entity.id
_entity.type
_entity.pdbx_description
1 polymer ?
#
loop_
_entity_poly.entity_id
_entity_poly.type
_entity_poly.pdbx_seq_one_letter_code
_entity_poly.pdbx_strand_id
1 'polypeptide(L)'
;MEKNIKLIPLKDIEDQIEFWKGTRFRQYGIGLNVADKKDDFYEYMLAEIPGERGFMLLTCVEGYKSGSALALVKTSENQTNFTVKGEAIKYSMGTENTFLKKE
;
A
#
# COMPACT_ATOMS: atom_id res chain seq x y z
N MET A 1 -5.39 -0.24 -23.84
CA MET A 1 -4.61 -1.44 -23.47
C MET A 1 -4.92 -1.73 -22.02
N GLU A 2 -5.59 -2.84 -21.72
CA GLU A 2 -5.74 -3.29 -20.33
C GLU A 2 -4.35 -3.65 -19.80
N LYS A 3 -3.85 -2.90 -18.82
CA LYS A 3 -2.63 -3.29 -18.10
C LYS A 3 -2.93 -4.61 -17.40
N ASN A 4 -2.10 -5.63 -17.62
CA ASN A 4 -2.18 -6.88 -16.89
C ASN A 4 -1.74 -6.64 -15.44
N ILE A 5 -2.71 -6.33 -14.57
CA ILE A 5 -2.46 -6.08 -13.16
C ILE A 5 -2.10 -7.41 -12.50
N LYS A 6 -0.89 -7.50 -11.92
CA LYS A 6 -0.47 -8.63 -11.10
C LYS A 6 -0.57 -8.30 -9.62
N LEU A 7 -1.32 -9.10 -8.87
CA LEU A 7 -1.37 -9.03 -7.41
C LEU A 7 -0.35 -10.03 -6.83
N ILE A 8 0.56 -9.53 -6.00
CA ILE A 8 1.58 -10.33 -5.32
C ILE A 8 1.28 -10.29 -3.81
N PRO A 9 1.08 -11.44 -3.14
CA PRO A 9 0.83 -11.45 -1.70
C PRO A 9 1.96 -10.74 -0.95
N LEU A 10 1.61 -9.82 -0.05
CA LEU A 10 2.60 -9.01 0.68
C LEU A 10 3.51 -9.87 1.54
N LYS A 11 2.99 -10.99 2.06
CA LYS A 11 3.77 -11.99 2.83
C LYS A 11 4.93 -12.60 2.03
N ASP A 12 4.83 -12.66 0.71
CA ASP A 12 5.84 -13.28 -0.16
C ASP A 12 6.92 -12.29 -0.61
N ILE A 13 6.78 -11.01 -0.24
CA ILE A 13 7.75 -9.95 -0.56
C ILE A 13 8.85 -9.96 0.50
N GLU A 14 10.12 -9.93 0.10
CA GLU A 14 11.24 -9.80 1.02
C GLU A 14 11.24 -8.45 1.76
N ASP A 15 11.67 -8.46 3.03
CA ASP A 15 11.61 -7.28 3.92
C ASP A 15 12.49 -6.11 3.45
N GLN A 16 13.61 -6.41 2.80
CA GLN A 16 14.55 -5.44 2.23
C GLN A 16 14.08 -4.77 0.94
N ILE A 17 13.00 -5.25 0.32
CA ILE A 17 12.49 -4.62 -0.90
C ILE A 17 12.02 -3.21 -0.58
N GLU A 18 12.46 -2.25 -1.39
CA GLU A 18 12.08 -0.86 -1.26
C GLU A 18 10.87 -0.53 -2.13
N PHE A 19 10.01 0.33 -1.59
CA PHE A 19 8.85 0.88 -2.28
C PHE A 19 8.92 2.40 -2.32
N TRP A 20 8.45 2.97 -3.43
CA TRP A 20 8.44 4.41 -3.68
C TRP A 20 7.02 4.97 -3.59
N LYS A 21 6.91 6.30 -3.57
CA LYS A 21 5.63 6.98 -3.82
C LYS A 21 4.96 6.45 -5.09
N GLY A 22 3.64 6.36 -5.05
CA GLY A 22 2.84 5.81 -6.14
C GLY A 22 2.72 4.29 -6.12
N THR A 23 3.54 3.56 -5.34
CA THR A 23 3.35 2.12 -5.15
C THR A 23 1.97 1.86 -4.54
N ARG A 24 1.25 0.89 -5.09
CA ARG A 24 -0.12 0.57 -4.69
C ARG A 24 -0.24 -0.81 -4.05
N PHE A 25 -1.11 -0.88 -3.07
CA PHE A 25 -1.43 -2.09 -2.33
C PHE A 25 -2.93 -2.28 -2.28
N ARG A 26 -3.36 -3.53 -2.23
CA ARG A 26 -4.77 -3.89 -2.12
C ARG A 26 -4.98 -4.75 -0.89
N GLN A 27 -5.96 -4.39 -0.07
CA GLN A 27 -6.36 -5.15 1.10
C GLN A 27 -7.80 -5.64 0.93
N TYR A 28 -7.97 -6.96 0.93
CA TYR A 28 -9.26 -7.62 0.74
C TYR A 28 -9.92 -8.03 2.06
N GLY A 29 -11.22 -8.33 2.01
CA GLY A 29 -11.95 -8.90 3.14
C GLY A 29 -12.19 -7.89 4.26
N ILE A 30 -12.34 -6.62 3.89
CA ILE A 30 -12.51 -5.47 4.81
C ILE A 30 -13.97 -5.25 5.23
N GLY A 31 -14.91 -6.07 4.74
CA GLY A 31 -16.30 -6.08 5.15
C GLY A 31 -17.16 -5.04 4.45
N LEU A 32 -16.83 -4.66 3.21
CA LEU A 32 -17.70 -3.83 2.39
C LEU A 32 -18.99 -4.58 2.05
N ASN A 33 -20.11 -3.85 2.08
CA ASN A 33 -21.42 -4.33 1.63
C ASN A 33 -21.52 -4.22 0.10
N VAL A 34 -20.62 -4.91 -0.61
CA VAL A 34 -20.59 -5.02 -2.07
C VAL A 34 -21.26 -6.31 -2.52
N ALA A 35 -21.84 -6.29 -3.71
CA ALA A 35 -22.53 -7.46 -4.28
C ALA A 35 -21.57 -8.61 -4.60
N ASP A 36 -20.37 -8.31 -5.08
CA ASP A 36 -19.33 -9.29 -5.38
C ASP A 36 -18.15 -9.14 -4.41
N LYS A 37 -17.77 -10.24 -3.75
CA LYS A 37 -16.68 -10.24 -2.78
C LYS A 37 -15.30 -10.00 -3.40
N LYS A 38 -15.15 -10.17 -4.72
CA LYS A 38 -13.93 -9.75 -5.42
C LYS A 38 -13.72 -8.22 -5.39
N ASP A 39 -14.79 -7.46 -5.11
CA ASP A 39 -14.77 -6.00 -5.00
C ASP A 39 -14.75 -5.55 -3.53
N ASP A 40 -14.64 -6.49 -2.58
CA ASP A 40 -14.53 -6.24 -1.14
C ASP A 40 -13.07 -5.92 -0.76
N PHE A 41 -12.58 -4.79 -1.28
CA PHE A 41 -11.22 -4.31 -1.03
C PHE A 41 -11.13 -2.78 -0.91
N TYR A 42 -10.06 -2.33 -0.26
CA TYR A 42 -9.54 -0.98 -0.45
C TYR A 42 -8.21 -1.04 -1.21
N GLU A 43 -8.00 -0.06 -2.09
CA GLU A 43 -6.72 0.18 -2.73
C GLU A 43 -6.06 1.38 -2.04
N TYR A 44 -4.81 1.18 -1.63
CA TYR A 44 -3.98 2.18 -0.95
C TYR A 44 -2.77 2.51 -1.81
N MET A 45 -2.30 3.74 -1.71
CA MET A 45 -1.09 4.21 -2.38
C MET A 45 -0.15 4.86 -1.37
N LEU A 46 1.15 4.61 -1.51
CA LEU A 46 2.18 5.36 -0.80
C LEU A 46 2.26 6.78 -1.36
N ALA A 47 2.14 7.76 -0.49
CA ALA A 47 2.21 9.17 -0.82
C ALA A 47 3.23 9.88 0.07
N GLU A 48 3.88 10.88 -0.51
CA GLU A 48 4.75 11.79 0.22
C GLU A 48 3.90 12.81 0.98
N ILE A 49 4.34 13.19 2.17
CA ILE A 49 3.77 14.30 2.94
C ILE A 49 4.71 15.50 2.79
N PRO A 50 4.25 16.66 2.31
CA PRO A 50 5.10 17.84 2.15
C PRO A 50 5.78 18.24 3.46
N GLY A 51 7.12 18.36 3.44
CA GLY A 51 7.91 18.73 4.61
C GLY A 51 8.23 17.59 5.59
N GLU A 52 7.73 16.39 5.34
CA GLU A 52 7.97 15.20 6.17
C GLU A 52 8.88 14.21 5.43
N ARG A 53 9.89 13.68 6.12
CA ARG A 53 10.92 12.80 5.55
C ARG A 53 11.12 11.49 6.31
N GLY A 54 10.67 11.41 7.56
CA GLY A 54 10.68 10.20 8.37
C GLY A 54 9.52 9.24 8.06
N PHE A 55 8.46 9.73 7.41
CA PHE A 55 7.28 8.93 7.09
C PHE A 55 6.72 9.19 5.69
N MET A 56 6.07 8.16 5.14
CA MET A 56 5.13 8.27 4.02
C MET A 56 3.72 7.94 4.50
N LEU A 57 2.72 8.42 3.77
CA LEU A 57 1.31 8.13 4.03
C LEU A 57 0.82 6.99 3.14
N LEU A 58 0.21 5.96 3.72
CA LEU A 58 -0.69 5.08 2.98
C LEU A 58 -2.07 5.72 2.95
N THR A 59 -2.53 6.12 1.78
CA THR A 59 -3.84 6.76 1.58
C THR A 59 -4.72 5.93 0.65
N CYS A 60 -6.00 5.84 0.97
CA CYS A 60 -6.97 5.16 0.12
C CYS A 60 -7.13 5.92 -1.20
N VAL A 61 -7.11 5.23 -2.32
CA VAL A 61 -7.19 5.84 -3.67
C VAL A 61 -8.38 5.36 -4.48
N GLU A 62 -9.20 4.46 -3.93
CA GLU A 62 -10.35 3.90 -4.63
C GLU A 62 -11.58 3.81 -3.72
N GLY A 63 -12.75 4.09 -4.30
CA GLY A 63 -14.03 4.01 -3.61
C GLY A 63 -14.32 5.20 -2.69
N TYR A 64 -15.36 5.08 -1.87
CA TYR A 64 -15.93 6.18 -1.10
C TYR A 64 -15.03 6.76 -0.01
N LYS A 65 -13.99 6.02 0.41
CA LYS A 65 -12.98 6.47 1.38
C LYS A 65 -11.74 7.08 0.71
N SER A 66 -11.75 7.32 -0.59
CA SER A 66 -10.61 7.93 -1.30
C SER A 66 -10.14 9.21 -0.59
N GLY A 67 -8.83 9.34 -0.41
CA GLY A 67 -8.19 10.40 0.37
C GLY A 67 -8.03 10.11 1.86
N SER A 68 -8.70 9.08 2.40
CA SER A 68 -8.57 8.72 3.81
C SER A 68 -7.20 8.10 4.11
N ALA A 69 -6.56 8.59 5.16
CA ALA A 69 -5.33 8.04 5.69
C ALA A 69 -5.57 6.65 6.32
N LEU A 70 -4.76 5.67 5.95
CA LEU A 70 -4.67 4.38 6.64
C LEU A 70 -3.62 4.42 7.75
N ALA A 71 -2.38 4.73 7.39
CA ALA A 71 -1.23 4.68 8.30
C ALA A 71 -0.08 5.55 7.80
N LEU A 72 0.76 5.98 8.74
CA LEU A 72 2.11 6.47 8.44
C LEU A 72 3.07 5.28 8.41
N VAL A 73 3.91 5.22 7.38
CA VAL A 73 4.91 4.17 7.19
C VAL A 73 6.28 4.80 7.30
N LYS A 74 7.12 4.25 8.19
CA LYS A 74 8.47 4.75 8.42
C LYS A 74 9.32 4.60 7.16
N THR A 75 10.01 5.67 6.78
CA THR A 75 10.95 5.64 5.65
C THR A 75 12.25 4.95 6.03
N SER A 76 12.96 4.49 5.00
CA SER A 76 14.31 3.95 5.13
C SER A 76 15.25 4.99 5.77
N GLU A 77 16.21 4.53 6.58
CA GLU A 77 17.19 5.40 7.25
C GLU A 77 17.99 6.24 6.25
N ASN A 78 18.22 5.69 5.04
CA ASN A 78 18.77 6.44 3.92
C ASN A 78 17.67 7.29 3.25
N GLN A 79 17.52 8.52 3.73
CA GLN A 79 16.50 9.45 3.22
C GLN A 79 16.79 10.02 1.82
N THR A 80 17.94 9.72 1.20
CA THR A 80 18.28 10.21 -0.14
C THR A 80 17.32 9.70 -1.21
N ASN A 81 16.89 8.44 -1.11
CA ASN A 81 16.00 7.81 -2.09
C ASN A 81 14.52 7.92 -1.74
N PHE A 82 14.21 8.38 -0.52
CA PHE A 82 12.88 8.49 0.06
C PHE A 82 11.99 7.28 -0.27
N THR A 83 12.35 6.16 0.34
CA THR A 83 11.70 4.85 0.17
C THR A 83 11.18 4.32 1.49
N VAL A 84 10.35 3.29 1.43
CA VAL A 84 9.94 2.48 2.58
C VAL A 84 10.29 1.01 2.33
N LYS A 85 10.73 0.30 3.36
CA LYS A 85 11.07 -1.12 3.25
C LYS A 85 9.83 -2.00 3.37
N GLY A 86 9.90 -3.22 2.82
CA GLY A 86 8.85 -4.23 2.92
C GLY A 86 8.46 -4.54 4.36
N GLU A 87 9.42 -4.61 5.27
CA GLU A 87 9.15 -4.79 6.71
C GLU A 87 8.19 -3.72 7.27
N ALA A 88 8.39 -2.46 6.88
CA ALA A 88 7.60 -1.34 7.38
C ALA A 88 6.18 -1.37 6.81
N ILE A 89 6.02 -1.77 5.55
CA ILE A 89 4.71 -1.95 4.93
C ILE A 89 3.94 -3.09 5.58
N LYS A 90 4.59 -4.23 5.81
CA LYS A 90 3.99 -5.39 6.50
C LYS A 90 3.54 -5.04 7.90
N TYR A 91 4.37 -4.30 8.64
CA TYR A 91 4.02 -3.80 9.97
C TYR A 91 2.79 -2.89 9.93
N SER A 92 2.73 -1.94 8.99
CA SER A 92 1.65 -0.96 8.92
C SER A 92 0.33 -1.49 8.35
N MET A 93 0.37 -2.43 7.40
CA MET A 93 -0.83 -2.93 6.72
C MET A 93 -1.30 -4.30 7.22
N GLY A 94 -0.41 -5.08 7.83
CA GLY A 94 -0.61 -6.52 7.99
C GLY A 94 -0.43 -7.28 6.67
N THR A 95 -0.07 -8.55 6.76
CA THR A 95 0.21 -9.40 5.58
C THR A 95 -1.00 -10.19 5.09
N GLU A 96 -1.96 -10.45 5.99
CA GLU A 96 -3.14 -11.23 5.66
C GLU A 96 -4.05 -10.46 4.72
N ASN A 97 -4.43 -11.09 3.61
CA ASN A 97 -5.26 -10.50 2.54
C ASN A 97 -4.72 -9.17 1.95
N THR A 98 -3.43 -8.89 2.14
CA THR A 98 -2.77 -7.70 1.58
C THR A 98 -1.87 -8.09 0.41
N PHE A 99 -1.94 -7.32 -0.68
CA PHE A 99 -1.24 -7.61 -1.93
C PHE A 99 -0.59 -6.35 -2.49
N LEU A 100 0.63 -6.47 -3.00
CA LEU A 100 1.23 -5.46 -3.87
C LEU A 100 0.57 -5.51 -5.24
N LYS A 101 0.16 -4.36 -5.76
CA LYS A 101 -0.35 -4.21 -7.12
C LYS A 101 0.79 -3.81 -8.05
N LYS A 102 1.23 -4.74 -8.89
CA LYS A 102 2.29 -4.52 -9.88
C LYS A 102 1.65 -4.29 -11.25
N GLU A 103 1.93 -3.14 -11.83
CA GLU A 103 1.53 -2.74 -13.19
C GLU A 103 2.55 -3.15 -14.25
#